data_AF-A0A929GE47-F1
#
_entry.id   AF-A0A929GE47-F1
#
_cell.length_a   1.000
_cell.length_b   1.000
_cell.length_c   1.000
_cell.angle_alpha   90.00
_cell.angle_beta   90.00
_cell.angle_gamma   90.00
#
_symmetry.space_group_name_H-M   'P 1'
#
loop_
_entity.id
_entity.type
_entity.pdbx_description
1 polymer ?
#
loop_
_entity_poly.entity_id
_entity_poly.type
_entity_poly.pdbx_seq_one_letter_code
_entity_poly.pdbx_strand_id
1 'polypeptide(L)' 'MQKCIFILGMHRSGTSAITGVLKILGVNLGSSLMPPLEDNPKGYFENLNVFKVNEEILGSINSSWDN' A
#
# COMPACT_ATOMS: atom_id res chain seq x y z
N MET A 1 15.62 17.38 1.85
CA MET A 1 15.46 15.91 1.84
C MET A 1 14.00 15.59 2.12
N GLN A 2 13.33 14.79 1.29
CA GLN A 2 11.97 14.32 1.58
C GLN A 2 12.05 13.04 2.44
N LYS A 3 11.17 12.92 3.43
CA LYS A 3 11.07 11.71 4.26
C LYS A 3 10.20 10.68 3.54
N CYS A 4 10.69 9.46 3.40
CA CYS A 4 9.91 8.32 2.93
C CYS A 4 9.40 7.53 4.14
N ILE A 5 8.13 7.14 4.14
CA ILE A 5 7.50 6.35 5.21
C ILE A 5 7.03 5.04 4.57
N PHE A 6 7.59 3.93 5.04
CA PHE A 6 7.13 2.60 4.66
C PHE A 6 6.18 2.07 5.72
N ILE A 7 5.00 1.62 5.28
CA ILE A 7 3.99 0.99 6.13
C ILE A 7 3.93 -0.46 5.69
N LEU A 8 4.33 -1.37 6.58
CA LEU A 8 4.47 -2.79 6.29
C LEU A 8 3.50 -3.59 7.18
N GLY A 9 2.87 -4.60 6.60
CA GLY A 9 1.97 -5.51 7.30
C GLY A 9 1.28 -6.47 6.32
N MET A 10 0.77 -7.59 6.82
CA MET A 10 0.08 -8.60 6.00
C MET A 10 -1.42 -8.30 5.90
N HIS A 11 -2.03 -8.56 4.72
CA HIS A 11 -3.46 -8.56 4.28
C HIS A 11 -4.58 -8.36 5.33
N ARG A 12 -4.44 -7.35 6.19
CA ARG A 12 -5.37 -6.99 7.25
C ARG A 12 -5.51 -5.47 7.27
N SER A 13 -6.63 -5.00 7.81
CA SER A 13 -7.02 -3.59 7.80
C SER A 13 -6.06 -2.64 8.54
N GLY A 14 -5.09 -3.16 9.29
CA GLY A 14 -4.15 -2.35 10.08
C GLY A 14 -3.29 -1.40 9.23
N THR A 15 -2.78 -1.86 8.08
CA THR A 15 -1.99 -1.01 7.18
C THR A 15 -2.86 0.09 6.58
N SER A 16 -4.05 -0.23 6.06
CA SER A 16 -4.99 0.77 5.53
C SER A 16 -5.44 1.77 6.60
N ALA A 17 -5.67 1.33 7.84
CA ALA A 17 -6.02 2.22 8.95
C ALA A 17 -4.91 3.23 9.27
N ILE A 18 -3.66 2.77 9.39
CA ILE A 18 -2.50 3.62 9.65
C ILE A 18 -2.27 4.58 8.48
N THR A 19 -2.28 4.09 7.24
CA THR A 19 -2.09 4.93 6.05
C THR A 19 -3.21 5.98 5.92
N GLY A 20 -4.45 5.61 6.25
CA GLY A 20 -5.58 6.54 6.30
C GLY A 20 -5.40 7.65 7.33
N VAL A 21 -4.91 7.34 8.53
CA VAL A 21 -4.58 8.35 9.55
C VAL A 21 -3.46 9.27 9.07
N LEU A 22 -2.40 8.74 8.45
CA LEU A 22 -1.32 9.55 7.90
C LEU A 22 -1.80 10.49 6.80
N LYS A 23 -2.74 10.04 5.95
CA LYS A 23 -3.41 10.90 4.97
C LYS A 23 -4.13 12.08 5.64
N ILE A 24 -4.87 11.82 6.72
CA ILE A 24 -5.57 12.86 7.50
C ILE A 24 -4.57 13.85 8.12
N LEU A 25 -3.41 13.36 8.56
CA LEU A 25 -2.32 14.18 9.10
C LEU A 25 -1.53 14.96 8.02
N GLY A 26 -1.92 14.86 6.74
CA GLY A 26 -1.30 15.61 5.65
C GLY A 26 -0.07 14.94 5.03
N VAL A 27 0.18 13.67 5.32
CA VAL A 27 1.24 12.90 4.64
C VAL A 27 0.84 12.68 3.18
N ASN A 28 1.75 13.00 2.26
CA ASN A 28 1.58 12.74 0.85
C ASN A 28 1.76 11.24 0.56
N LEU A 29 0.71 10.59 0.03
CA LEU A 29 0.71 9.16 -0.33
C LEU A 29 1.13 8.88 -1.79
N GLY A 30 1.39 9.94 -2.56
CA GLY A 30 1.66 9.86 -4.00
C GLY A 30 0.40 10.01 -4.85
N SER A 31 0.56 9.83 -6.16
CA SER A 31 -0.46 10.12 -7.18
C SER A 31 -1.16 8.87 -7.75
N SER A 32 -0.61 7.67 -7.53
CA SER A 32 -1.16 6.42 -8.07
C SER A 32 -1.59 5.52 -6.92
N LEU A 33 -2.76 5.80 -6.36
CA LEU A 33 -3.32 5.02 -5.25
C LEU A 33 -4.23 3.91 -5.78
N MET A 34 -4.22 2.77 -5.10
CA MET A 34 -5.13 1.67 -5.37
C MET A 34 -6.58 2.13 -5.13
N PRO A 35 -7.50 1.86 -6.08
CA PRO A 35 -8.90 2.24 -5.91
C PRO A 35 -9.53 1.51 -4.71
N PRO A 36 -10.53 2.11 -4.06
CA PRO A 36 -11.35 1.40 -3.08
C PRO A 36 -12.16 0.28 -3.74
N LEU A 37 -12.50 -0.73 -2.95
CA LEU A 37 -13.36 -1.86 -3.34
C LEU A 37 -14.55 -1.97 -2.37
N GLU A 38 -15.52 -2.83 -2.67
CA GLU A 38 -16.75 -2.99 -1.87
C GLU A 38 -16.47 -3.41 -0.41
N ASP A 39 -15.46 -4.26 -0.20
CA ASP A 39 -14.99 -4.72 1.11
C ASP A 39 -14.11 -3.68 1.83
N ASN A 40 -13.57 -2.69 1.12
CA ASN A 40 -12.86 -1.56 1.69
C ASN A 40 -13.26 -0.21 1.03
N PRO A 41 -14.47 0.32 1.33
CA PRO A 41 -14.97 1.54 0.71
C PRO A 41 -14.15 2.79 1.04
N LYS A 42 -13.41 2.77 2.16
CA LYS A 42 -12.53 3.86 2.58
C LYS A 42 -11.22 3.88 1.77
N GLY A 43 -10.86 2.77 1.14
CA GLY A 43 -9.66 2.58 0.34
C GLY A 43 -8.51 1.93 1.09
N TYR A 44 -7.64 1.28 0.32
CA TYR A 44 -6.43 0.63 0.85
C TYR A 44 -5.31 1.63 1.13
N PHE A 45 -5.34 2.77 0.42
CA PHE A 45 -4.31 3.82 0.45
C PHE A 45 -2.92 3.35 0.00
N GLU A 46 -2.84 2.19 -0.66
CA GLU A 46 -1.61 1.65 -1.19
C GLU A 46 -1.19 2.35 -2.47
N ASN A 47 0.11 2.57 -2.65
CA ASN A 47 0.66 3.14 -3.86
C ASN A 47 0.88 2.02 -4.91
N LEU A 48 0.17 2.10 -6.03
CA LEU A 48 0.20 1.08 -7.09
C LEU A 48 1.59 0.90 -7.71
N ASN A 49 2.43 1.94 -7.73
CA ASN A 49 3.79 1.79 -8.26
C ASN A 49 4.66 0.95 -7.33
N VAL A 50 4.50 1.10 -6.01
CA VAL A 50 5.21 0.29 -5.01
C VAL A 50 4.68 -1.15 -5.04
N PHE A 51 3.37 -1.32 -5.12
CA PHE A 51 2.74 -2.64 -5.28
C PHE A 51 3.30 -3.40 -6.49
N LYS A 52 3.37 -2.76 -7.67
CA LYS A 52 3.93 -3.39 -8.89
C LYS A 52 5.38 -3.81 -8.72
N VAL A 53 6.21 -2.99 -8.09
CA VAL A 53 7.60 -3.35 -7.82
C VAL A 53 7.69 -4.58 -6.90
N ASN A 54 6.83 -4.67 -5.88
CA ASN A 54 6.78 -5.87 -5.03
C ASN A 54 6.37 -7.12 -5.82
N GLU A 55 5.37 -7.02 -6.69
CA GLU A 55 4.93 -8.12 -7.56
C GLU A 55 6.04 -8.55 -8.53
N GLU A 56 6.78 -7.61 -9.12
CA GLU A 56 7.93 -7.88 -10.00
C GLU A 56 9.06 -8.61 -9.24
N ILE A 57 9.37 -8.18 -8.01
CA ILE A 57 10.38 -8.82 -7.16
C ILE A 57 9.98 -10.27 -6.86
N LEU A 58 8.76 -10.50 -6.39
CA LEU A 58 8.26 -11.85 -6.07
C LEU A 58 8.21 -12.73 -7.33
N GLY A 59 7.71 -12.20 -8.43
CA GLY A 59 7.66 -12.89 -9.72
C GLY A 59 9.05 -13.29 -10.24
N SER A 60 10.08 -12.46 -10.01
CA SER A 60 11.45 -12.76 -10.44
C SER A 60 12.06 -14.01 -9.79
N ILE A 61 11.52 -14.44 -8.65
CA ILE A 61 11.95 -15.63 -7.91
C ILE A 61 10.89 -16.74 -7.93
N ASN A 62 9.92 -16.68 -8.86
CA ASN A 62 8.76 -17.58 -8.93
C ASN A 62 8.00 -17.68 -7.60
N SER A 63 7.92 -16.58 -6.85
CA SER A 63 7.20 -16.50 -5.59
C SER A 63 5.89 -15.72 -5.74
N SER A 64 4.97 -15.91 -4.80
CA SER A 64 3.85 -15.01 -4.50
C SER A 64 3.92 -14.57 -3.04
N TRP A 65 2.99 -13.71 -2.62
CA TRP A 65 2.88 -13.26 -1.24
C TRP A 65 2.33 -14.35 -0.29
N ASP A 66 1.66 -15.38 -0.84
CA ASP A 66 0.97 -16.47 -0.14
C ASP A 66 1.61 -17.86 -0.33
N ASN A 67 2.81 -17.92 -0.93
CA ASN A 67 3.59 -19.15 -1.06
C ASN A 67 4.09 -19.74 0.26
#